data_AF-A0A1A8EJZ9-F1
#
_entry.id   AF-A0A1A8EJZ9-F1
#
_cell.length_a   1.000
_cell.length_b   1.000
_cell.length_c   1.000
_cell.angle_alpha   90.00
_cell.angle_beta   90.00
_cell.angle_gamma   90.00
#
_symmetry.space_group_name_H-M   'P 1'
#
loop_
_entity.id
_entity.type
_entity.pdbx_description
1 polymer ?
#
loop_
_entity_poly.entity_id
_entity_poly.type
_entity_poly.pdbx_seq_one_letter_code
_entity_poly.pdbx_strand_id
1 'polypeptide(L)'
;GSLFYTYSVCSVDTTEQDNWLRTTFIQGPPGTSRVSVELRFVVRDCNTFDGSSVTCKETFNLFLSEADADVGTNFRKGQFRKVATIAPDEVTRGRVLKINTETRTVGTLS
;
A
#
# COMPACT_ATOMS: atom_id res chain seq x y z
N GLY A 1 24.83 2.07 -9.85
CA GLY A 1 23.41 1.69 -9.75
C GLY A 1 22.69 2.73 -8.92
N SER A 2 21.43 3.04 -9.25
CA SER A 2 20.61 3.97 -8.47
C SER A 2 20.12 3.33 -7.17
N LEU A 3 20.03 4.12 -6.09
CA LEU A 3 19.46 3.68 -4.82
C LEU A 3 17.94 3.66 -4.91
N PHE A 4 17.31 2.65 -4.30
CA PHE A 4 15.87 2.57 -4.14
C PHE A 4 15.52 2.64 -2.65
N TYR A 5 14.58 3.52 -2.30
CA TYR A 5 14.06 3.64 -0.95
C TYR A 5 12.68 2.99 -0.87
N THR A 6 12.37 2.41 0.28
CA THR A 6 11.10 1.70 0.51
C THR A 6 10.53 2.08 1.88
N TYR A 7 9.22 1.97 2.01
CA TYR A 7 8.53 1.95 3.30
C TYR A 7 8.23 0.51 3.68
N SER A 8 8.40 0.15 4.95
CA SER A 8 8.22 -1.21 5.42
C SER A 8 7.49 -1.25 6.77
N VAL A 9 6.73 -2.33 6.97
CA VAL A 9 6.08 -2.67 8.24
C VAL A 9 6.08 -4.19 8.39
N CYS A 10 6.36 -4.69 9.59
CA CYS A 10 6.42 -6.13 9.88
C CYS A 10 5.95 -6.45 11.31
N SER A 11 4.92 -5.76 11.79
CA SER A 11 4.36 -5.93 13.14
C SER A 11 3.42 -7.14 13.22
N VAL A 12 3.95 -8.33 12.95
CA VAL A 12 3.15 -9.57 12.86
C VAL A 12 2.82 -10.19 14.21
N ASP A 13 3.50 -9.81 15.29
CA ASP A 13 3.31 -10.38 16.64
C ASP A 13 2.27 -9.63 17.48
N THR A 14 1.67 -8.59 16.92
CA THR A 14 0.70 -7.71 17.58
C THR A 14 -0.66 -7.79 16.90
N THR A 15 -1.73 -7.90 17.69
CA THR A 15 -3.11 -7.86 17.20
C THR A 15 -3.50 -6.45 16.72
N GLU A 16 -4.62 -6.36 15.99
CA GLU A 16 -5.29 -5.09 15.64
C GLU A 16 -4.40 -4.04 14.97
N GLN A 17 -3.56 -4.47 14.03
CA GLN A 17 -2.73 -3.56 13.25
C GLN A 17 -3.56 -2.65 12.34
N ASP A 18 -3.31 -1.33 12.43
CA ASP A 18 -3.96 -0.31 11.59
C ASP A 18 -2.95 0.79 11.22
N ASN A 19 -1.88 0.37 10.54
CA ASN A 19 -0.77 1.21 10.10
C ASN A 19 -1.12 1.90 8.77
N TRP A 20 -1.01 3.23 8.71
CA TRP A 20 -1.28 4.02 7.51
C TRP A 20 -0.02 4.66 6.95
N LEU A 21 0.16 4.55 5.64
CA LEU A 21 1.14 5.29 4.86
C LEU A 21 0.38 6.10 3.82
N ARG A 22 0.66 7.41 3.75
CA ARG A 22 0.06 8.32 2.79
C ARG A 22 1.16 9.00 1.99
N THR A 23 0.97 9.13 0.68
CA THR A 23 1.81 10.00 -0.15
C THR A 23 1.64 11.46 0.24
N THR A 24 2.48 12.32 -0.34
CA THR A 24 2.15 13.74 -0.45
C THR A 24 0.93 13.94 -1.37
N PHE A 25 0.38 15.15 -1.36
CA PHE A 25 -0.62 15.55 -2.35
C PHE A 25 -0.06 15.41 -3.77
N ILE A 26 -0.84 14.85 -4.69
CA ILE A 26 -0.47 14.65 -6.10
C ILE A 26 -1.42 15.52 -6.93
N GLN A 27 -0.91 16.63 -7.45
CA GLN A 27 -1.69 17.50 -8.32
C GLN A 27 -1.68 16.95 -9.75
N GLY A 28 -2.84 16.50 -10.22
CA GLY A 28 -3.04 16.09 -11.60
C GLY A 28 -3.25 17.28 -12.55
N PRO A 29 -3.05 17.09 -13.87
CA PRO A 29 -3.48 18.07 -14.87
C PRO A 29 -4.99 18.36 -14.79
N PRO A 30 -5.43 19.58 -15.15
CA PRO A 30 -6.85 19.90 -15.23
C PRO A 30 -7.63 18.91 -16.11
N GLY A 31 -8.81 18.47 -15.65
CA GLY A 31 -9.66 17.52 -16.38
C GLY A 31 -9.24 16.05 -16.28
N THR A 32 -8.27 15.71 -15.41
CA THR A 32 -7.90 14.33 -15.14
C THR A 32 -9.06 13.61 -14.44
N SER A 33 -9.72 12.69 -15.15
CA SER A 33 -10.82 11.89 -14.61
C SER A 33 -10.42 10.46 -14.23
N ARG A 34 -9.20 10.05 -14.59
CA ARG A 34 -8.65 8.71 -14.35
C ARG A 34 -7.15 8.76 -14.10
N VAL A 35 -6.68 7.95 -13.15
CA VAL A 35 -5.26 7.76 -12.84
C VAL A 35 -4.95 6.27 -12.72
N SER A 36 -3.71 5.89 -13.05
CA SER A 36 -3.21 4.53 -12.82
C SER A 36 -2.13 4.56 -11.75
N VAL A 37 -2.26 3.72 -10.75
CA VAL A 37 -1.29 3.54 -9.66
C VAL A 37 -0.63 2.20 -9.85
N GLU A 38 0.68 2.20 -10.10
CA GLU A 38 1.52 1.01 -10.11
C GLU A 38 2.27 0.91 -8.78
N LEU A 39 2.15 -0.24 -8.12
CA LEU A 39 2.81 -0.56 -6.87
C LEU A 39 3.82 -1.67 -7.12
N ARG A 40 5.06 -1.46 -6.70
CA ARG A 40 6.09 -2.49 -6.64
C ARG A 40 6.40 -2.79 -5.18
N PHE A 41 6.17 -4.02 -4.76
CA PHE A 41 6.19 -4.37 -3.33
C PHE A 41 6.66 -5.80 -3.09
N VAL A 42 7.02 -6.08 -1.84
CA VAL A 42 7.43 -7.39 -1.37
C VAL A 42 6.57 -7.76 -0.16
N VAL A 43 6.07 -8.98 -0.14
CA VAL A 43 5.36 -9.56 1.01
C VAL A 43 6.13 -10.79 1.47
N ARG A 44 6.36 -10.93 2.77
CA ARG A 44 6.98 -12.12 3.38
C ARG A 44 5.91 -13.16 3.67
N ASP A 45 6.20 -14.42 3.37
CA ASP A 45 5.29 -15.54 3.64
C ASP A 45 5.07 -15.69 5.16
N CYS A 46 3.81 -15.68 5.60
CA CYS A 46 3.45 -15.75 7.01
C CYS A 46 3.93 -17.05 7.69
N ASN A 47 4.11 -18.13 6.94
CA ASN A 47 4.61 -19.41 7.46
C ASN A 47 6.12 -19.37 7.78
N THR A 48 6.82 -18.28 7.44
CA THR A 48 8.24 -18.10 7.76
C THR A 48 8.51 -17.38 9.06
N PHE A 49 7.46 -17.03 9.81
CA PHE A 49 7.60 -16.56 11.19
C PHE A 49 7.53 -17.76 12.14
N ASP A 50 8.37 -17.75 13.17
CA ASP A 50 8.44 -18.83 14.16
C ASP A 50 7.06 -18.98 14.84
N GLY A 51 6.42 -20.14 14.67
CA GLY A 51 5.10 -20.40 15.23
C GLY A 51 3.95 -19.70 14.50
N SER A 52 3.93 -19.71 13.15
CA SER A 52 2.80 -19.34 12.27
C SER A 52 1.88 -18.27 12.86
N SER A 53 2.29 -17.00 12.76
CA SER A 53 1.54 -15.89 13.35
C SER A 53 0.10 -15.86 12.83
N VAL A 54 -0.87 -16.10 13.73
CA VAL A 54 -2.31 -16.06 13.44
C VAL A 54 -2.81 -14.65 13.11
N THR A 55 -2.03 -13.64 13.48
CA THR A 55 -2.27 -12.22 13.20
C THR A 55 -1.64 -11.74 11.89
N CYS A 56 -0.76 -12.55 11.29
CA CYS A 56 -0.08 -12.21 10.04
C CYS A 56 -1.07 -12.12 8.87
N LYS A 57 -0.84 -11.13 8.00
CA LYS A 57 -1.58 -10.92 6.75
C LYS A 57 -0.60 -10.75 5.61
N GLU A 58 -0.89 -11.39 4.49
CA GLU A 58 -0.10 -11.31 3.25
C GLU A 58 -0.70 -10.31 2.26
N THR A 59 -1.56 -9.42 2.74
CA THR A 59 -2.26 -8.42 1.92
C THR A 59 -2.26 -7.07 2.61
N PHE A 60 -2.33 -5.99 1.85
CA PHE A 60 -2.57 -4.64 2.36
C PHE A 60 -3.71 -3.98 1.57
N ASN A 61 -4.18 -2.83 2.04
CA ASN A 61 -5.26 -2.10 1.38
C ASN A 61 -4.72 -0.84 0.70
N LEU A 62 -5.16 -0.60 -0.53
CA LEU A 62 -4.94 0.66 -1.24
C LEU A 62 -6.17 1.55 -1.06
N PHE A 63 -5.94 2.82 -0.72
CA PHE A 63 -6.97 3.82 -0.53
C PHE A 63 -6.69 5.07 -1.37
N LEU A 64 -7.74 5.85 -1.63
CA LEU A 64 -7.65 7.15 -2.30
C LEU A 64 -8.50 8.18 -1.54
N SER A 65 -8.03 9.43 -1.52
CA SER A 65 -8.81 10.60 -1.10
C SER A 65 -8.56 11.71 -2.12
N GLU A 66 -9.62 12.42 -2.49
CA GLU A 66 -9.58 13.60 -3.36
C GLU A 66 -9.68 14.85 -2.49
N ALA A 67 -8.97 15.91 -2.88
CA ALA A 67 -8.95 17.18 -2.17
C ALA A 67 -8.57 18.31 -3.14
N ASP A 68 -9.15 19.49 -2.96
CA ASP A 68 -8.87 20.66 -3.80
C ASP A 68 -7.51 21.31 -3.51
N ALA A 69 -6.86 20.93 -2.39
CA ALA A 69 -5.57 21.47 -1.96
C ALA A 69 -4.81 20.48 -1.07
N ASP A 70 -3.51 20.74 -0.89
CA ASP A 70 -2.68 20.01 0.05
C ASP A 70 -3.12 20.28 1.51
N VAL A 71 -3.53 19.23 2.21
CA VAL A 71 -3.98 19.27 3.61
C VAL A 71 -2.82 19.12 4.61
N GLY A 72 -1.57 19.06 4.14
CA GLY A 72 -0.39 18.95 4.99
C GLY A 72 -0.44 17.71 5.87
N THR A 73 -0.10 17.84 7.15
CA THR A 73 -0.06 16.70 8.10
C THR A 73 -1.43 16.30 8.66
N ASN A 74 -2.51 17.00 8.30
CA ASN A 74 -3.86 16.67 8.77
C ASN A 74 -4.35 15.40 8.07
N PHE A 75 -4.28 14.27 8.78
CA PHE A 75 -4.68 12.96 8.29
C PHE A 75 -5.96 12.48 8.98
N ARG A 76 -6.99 12.12 8.19
CA ARG A 76 -8.26 11.59 8.69
C ARG A 76 -8.66 10.35 7.90
N LYS A 77 -8.63 9.18 8.54
CA LYS A 77 -8.96 7.88 7.93
C LYS A 77 -10.30 7.89 7.19
N GLY A 78 -11.32 8.54 7.75
CA GLY A 78 -12.67 8.60 7.17
C GLY A 78 -12.79 9.36 5.84
N GLN A 79 -11.77 10.10 5.42
CA GLN A 79 -11.75 10.76 4.09
C GLN A 79 -11.27 9.82 2.98
N PHE A 80 -10.66 8.69 3.33
CA PHE A 80 -10.07 7.76 2.39
C PHE A 80 -11.07 6.65 2.04
N ARG A 81 -11.39 6.51 0.76
CA ARG A 81 -12.17 5.36 0.25
C ARG A 81 -11.25 4.22 -0.13
N LYS A 82 -11.65 3.00 0.21
CA LYS A 82 -10.91 1.79 -0.18
C LYS A 82 -11.01 1.60 -1.70
N VAL A 83 -9.85 1.47 -2.35
CA VAL A 83 -9.74 1.16 -3.78
C VAL A 83 -9.68 -0.35 -3.98
N ALA A 84 -8.77 -1.02 -3.26
CA ALA A 84 -8.58 -2.47 -3.40
C ALA A 84 -7.90 -3.05 -2.16
N THR A 85 -8.05 -4.37 -1.98
CA THR A 85 -7.08 -5.18 -1.24
C THR A 85 -6.05 -5.69 -2.24
N ILE A 86 -4.77 -5.47 -1.95
CA ILE A 86 -3.63 -5.84 -2.76
C ILE A 86 -2.99 -7.08 -2.16
N ALA A 87 -2.83 -8.11 -2.99
CA ALA A 87 -2.16 -9.35 -2.66
C ALA A 87 -0.96 -9.54 -3.59
N PRO A 88 0.11 -10.21 -3.13
CA PRO A 88 1.23 -10.59 -3.99
C PRO A 88 0.84 -11.77 -4.91
N ASP A 89 1.44 -11.82 -6.09
CA ASP A 89 1.46 -13.04 -6.92
C ASP A 89 2.39 -14.10 -6.28
N GLU A 90 3.51 -13.66 -5.73
CA GLU A 90 4.49 -14.49 -5.03
C GLU A 90 4.92 -13.89 -3.68
N VAL A 91 4.82 -14.70 -2.62
CA VAL A 91 5.37 -14.37 -1.29
C VAL A 91 6.85 -14.72 -1.18
N THR A 92 7.58 -13.96 -0.38
CA THR A 92 9.01 -14.15 -0.12
C THR A 92 9.21 -15.10 1.06
N ARG A 93 9.88 -16.24 0.82
CA ARG A 93 10.13 -17.27 1.84
C ARG A 93 11.54 -17.26 2.46
N GLY A 94 12.47 -16.52 1.87
CA GLY A 94 13.87 -16.57 2.24
C GLY A 94 14.63 -15.31 1.86
N ARG A 95 15.94 -15.43 1.62
CA ARG A 95 16.81 -14.28 1.32
C ARG A 95 16.59 -13.67 -0.05
N VAL A 96 16.01 -14.42 -0.99
CA VAL A 96 15.72 -13.94 -2.34
C VAL A 96 14.36 -13.27 -2.33
N LEU A 97 14.35 -11.95 -2.53
CA LEU A 97 13.13 -11.15 -2.56
C LEU A 97 12.30 -11.43 -3.81
N LYS A 98 10.99 -11.56 -3.64
CA LYS A 98 10.00 -11.62 -4.72
C LYS A 98 9.32 -10.26 -4.85
N ILE A 99 9.68 -9.52 -5.91
CA ILE A 99 9.11 -8.21 -6.20
C ILE A 99 7.83 -8.43 -7.03
N ASN A 100 6.70 -8.04 -6.45
CA ASN A 100 5.39 -8.07 -7.07
C ASN A 100 5.08 -6.70 -7.68
N THR A 101 4.30 -6.69 -8.76
CA THR A 101 3.82 -5.46 -9.39
C THR A 101 2.30 -5.52 -9.50
N GLU A 102 1.60 -4.54 -8.93
CA GLU A 102 0.15 -4.42 -9.06
C GLU A 102 -0.23 -3.05 -9.61
N THR A 103 -1.08 -3.04 -10.63
CA THR A 103 -1.58 -1.82 -11.25
C THR A 103 -3.07 -1.69 -11.03
N ARG A 104 -3.49 -0.52 -10.54
CA ARG A 104 -4.91 -0.19 -10.32
C ARG A 104 -5.22 1.13 -11.00
N THR A 105 -6.17 1.10 -11.92
CA THR A 105 -6.74 2.31 -12.49
C THR A 105 -7.91 2.77 -11.65
N VAL A 106 -7.83 3.99 -11.13
CA VAL A 106 -8.91 4.65 -10.40
C VAL A 106 -9.53 5.70 -11.32
N GLY A 107 -10.85 5.66 -11.49
CA GLY A 107 -11.59 6.57 -12.35
C GLY A 107 -12.70 7.32 -11.63
N THR A 108 -13.34 8.22 -12.38
CA THR A 108 -14.31 9.22 -11.93
C THR A 108 -13.77 10.10 -10.81
N LEU A 109 -12.59 10.69 -11.04
CA LEU A 109 -12.10 11.77 -10.21
C LEU A 109 -12.88 13.06 -10.54
N SER A 110 -13.14 13.88 -9.51
CA SER A 110 -13.95 15.10 -9.60
C SER A 110 -13.16 16.37 -9.31
#